data_AF-A0A661A0L4-F1
#
_entry.id   AF-A0A661A0L4-F1
#
_cell.length_a   1.000
_cell.length_b   1.000
_cell.length_c   1.000
_cell.angle_alpha   90.00
_cell.angle_beta   90.00
_cell.angle_gamma   90.00
#
_symmetry.space_group_name_H-M   'P 1'
#
loop_
_entity.id
_entity.type
_entity.pdbx_description
1 polymer ?
#
loop_
_entity_poly.entity_id
_entity_poly.type
_entity_poly.pdbx_seq_one_letter_code
_entity_poly.pdbx_strand_id
1 'polypeptide(L)'
;MPKFDLSMIRNIGIMAHIDAGKTTLTERILYYTGKTHRLGEVDEGSATMDYMDQEKERGITITSAATSVYWKGYRINIIDTPGHVDFTVEVERSLRVLDGGVVIFSAVEGVESQSETVWKQANRYNIPRITFINKLDRMGSSFYRTLEMMKEKLNANVVVVNFPIGCESSFSGVVDVIEGKGYIWEGETLGATFKPIPIPDEYKERYHQFREDMIDKLSLYDERLMELYLEGEEIPPELLLEAL
;
A
#
# COMPACT_ATOMS: atom_id res chain seq x y z
N MET A 1 23.57 20.53 12.79
CA MET A 1 22.56 19.55 12.32
C MET A 1 23.16 18.81 11.14
N PRO A 2 23.14 17.47 11.11
CA PRO A 2 23.58 16.75 9.91
C PRO A 2 22.68 17.17 8.75
N LYS A 3 23.29 17.68 7.66
CA LYS A 3 22.59 17.96 6.41
C LYS A 3 22.15 16.61 5.84
N PHE A 4 20.86 16.31 5.94
CA PHE A 4 20.27 15.22 5.18
C PHE A 4 20.06 15.72 3.74
N ASP A 5 20.37 14.88 2.76
CA ASP A 5 19.98 15.15 1.39
C ASP A 5 18.44 15.11 1.30
N LEU A 6 17.84 16.16 0.73
CA LEU A 6 16.40 16.26 0.54
C LEU A 6 15.88 15.11 -0.34
N SER A 7 16.72 14.62 -1.27
CA SER A 7 16.39 13.47 -2.13
C SER A 7 16.17 12.17 -1.35
N MET A 8 16.64 12.09 -0.10
CA MET A 8 16.54 10.91 0.78
C MET A 8 15.36 10.98 1.76
N ILE A 9 14.55 12.05 1.70
CA ILE A 9 13.39 12.25 2.58
C ILE A 9 12.11 11.86 1.83
N ARG A 10 11.19 11.18 2.52
CA ARG A 10 9.84 10.86 2.04
C ARG A 10 8.81 11.24 3.10
N ASN A 11 7.92 12.18 2.80
CA ASN A 11 6.77 12.50 3.65
C ASN A 11 5.54 11.76 3.13
N ILE A 12 5.10 10.72 3.83
CA ILE A 12 3.99 9.88 3.39
C ILE A 12 2.81 9.94 4.36
N GLY A 13 1.61 9.96 3.81
CA GLY A 13 0.37 9.80 4.57
C GLY A 13 -0.21 8.41 4.41
N ILE A 14 -0.69 7.82 5.50
CA ILE A 14 -1.44 6.56 5.44
C ILE A 14 -2.92 6.93 5.55
N MET A 15 -3.68 6.58 4.51
CA MET A 15 -5.07 6.96 4.31
C MET A 15 -5.95 5.72 4.17
N ALA A 16 -7.05 5.65 4.89
CA ALA A 16 -7.98 4.53 4.77
C ALA A 16 -9.36 4.89 5.33
N HIS A 17 -10.38 4.11 4.98
CA HIS A 17 -11.65 4.12 5.73
C HIS A 17 -11.47 3.43 7.10
N ILE A 18 -12.47 3.55 7.97
CA ILE A 18 -12.47 2.91 9.30
C ILE A 18 -12.30 1.39 9.13
N ASP A 19 -11.55 0.75 10.02
CA ASP A 19 -11.32 -0.70 10.03
C ASP A 19 -10.60 -1.29 8.82
N ALA A 20 -10.12 -0.50 7.85
CA ALA A 20 -9.28 -1.00 6.76
C ALA A 20 -7.90 -1.52 7.23
N GLY A 21 -7.53 -1.25 8.48
CA GLY A 21 -6.26 -1.69 9.10
C GLY A 21 -5.12 -0.67 8.95
N LYS A 22 -5.44 0.62 8.92
CA LYS A 22 -4.48 1.73 8.88
C LYS A 22 -3.49 1.70 10.05
N THR A 23 -3.99 1.70 11.29
CA THR A 23 -3.17 1.64 12.50
C THR A 23 -2.31 0.38 12.53
N THR A 24 -2.88 -0.77 12.16
CA THR A 24 -2.16 -2.04 12.07
C THR A 24 -1.00 -1.98 11.07
N LEU A 25 -1.21 -1.38 9.88
CA LEU A 25 -0.15 -1.19 8.90
C LEU A 25 0.95 -0.27 9.44
N THR A 26 0.56 0.85 10.06
CA THR A 26 1.50 1.81 10.66
C THR A 26 2.38 1.14 11.71
N GLU A 27 1.79 0.39 12.65
CA GLU A 27 2.53 -0.35 13.69
C GLU A 27 3.47 -1.40 13.09
N ARG A 28 3.06 -2.10 12.02
CA ARG A 28 3.93 -3.04 11.29
C ARG A 28 5.13 -2.34 10.65
N ILE A 29 4.94 -1.15 10.06
CA ILE A 29 6.05 -0.34 9.53
C ILE A 29 7.02 0.05 10.65
N LEU A 30 6.50 0.47 11.81
CA LEU A 30 7.33 0.81 12.97
C LEU A 30 8.15 -0.40 13.46
N TYR A 31 7.53 -1.57 13.51
CA TYR A 31 8.19 -2.81 13.92
C TYR A 31 9.29 -3.23 12.93
N TYR A 32 8.98 -3.29 11.64
CA TYR A 32 9.95 -3.74 10.62
C TYR A 32 11.11 -2.77 10.42
N THR A 33 10.91 -1.48 10.69
CA THR A 33 12.00 -0.49 10.67
C THR A 33 12.83 -0.48 11.96
N GLY A 34 12.49 -1.34 12.94
CA GLY A 34 13.17 -1.43 14.23
C GLY A 34 12.91 -0.25 15.17
N LYS A 35 11.91 0.59 14.87
CA LYS A 35 11.50 1.73 15.71
C LYS A 35 10.79 1.27 16.98
N THR A 36 9.99 0.22 16.87
CA THR A 36 9.31 -0.44 17.99
C THR A 36 9.77 -1.89 18.09
N HIS A 37 9.95 -2.39 19.31
CA HIS A 37 10.36 -3.78 19.58
C HIS A 37 9.19 -4.68 20.04
N ARG A 38 7.97 -4.14 20.04
CA ARG A 38 6.73 -4.85 20.35
C ARG A 38 5.72 -4.53 19.26
N LEU A 39 5.04 -5.56 18.78
CA LEU A 39 3.84 -5.41 17.96
C LEU A 39 2.67 -5.24 18.91
N GLY A 40 2.11 -4.03 18.97
CA GLY A 40 0.85 -3.82 19.67
C GLY A 40 -0.31 -4.28 18.78
N GLU A 41 -1.18 -5.14 19.29
CA GLU A 41 -2.49 -5.35 18.68
C GLU A 41 -3.41 -4.22 19.11
N VAL A 42 -4.12 -3.63 18.16
CA VAL A 42 -5.08 -2.53 18.39
C VAL A 42 -6.18 -2.99 19.37
N ASP A 43 -6.56 -4.27 19.28
CA ASP A 43 -7.57 -4.91 20.15
C ASP A 43 -7.12 -5.03 21.62
N GLU A 44 -5.82 -4.94 21.92
CA GLU A 44 -5.27 -4.97 23.29
C GLU A 44 -4.97 -3.58 23.87
N GLY A 45 -5.33 -2.49 23.17
CA GLY A 45 -5.13 -1.10 23.64
C GLY A 45 -3.65 -0.68 23.76
N SER A 46 -2.74 -1.41 23.12
CA SER A 46 -1.29 -1.23 23.21
C SER A 46 -0.66 -0.51 22.00
N ALA A 47 -1.47 -0.02 21.05
CA ALA A 47 -1.01 0.75 19.91
C ALA A 47 -0.22 1.99 20.36
N THR A 48 0.94 2.24 19.74
CA THR A 48 1.85 3.32 20.11
C THR A 48 1.37 4.67 19.54
N MET A 49 0.62 4.62 18.43
CA MET A 49 0.17 5.81 17.69
C MET A 49 -1.15 6.40 18.20
N ASP A 50 -2.04 5.59 18.79
CA ASP A 50 -3.28 6.05 19.41
C ASP A 50 -2.99 6.49 20.85
N TYR A 51 -2.58 7.75 21.01
CA TYR A 51 -2.12 8.28 22.31
C TYR A 51 -3.28 8.68 23.22
N MET A 52 -4.44 9.08 22.66
CA MET A 52 -5.59 9.50 23.47
C MET A 52 -6.37 8.30 24.01
N ASP A 53 -6.79 8.37 25.27
CA ASP A 53 -7.62 7.32 25.89
C ASP A 53 -8.92 7.06 25.10
N GLN A 54 -9.46 8.09 24.45
CA GLN A 54 -10.64 7.99 23.57
C GLN A 54 -10.35 7.28 22.24
N GLU A 55 -9.14 7.39 21.70
CA GLU A 55 -8.73 6.65 20.50
C GLU A 55 -8.63 5.15 20.81
N LYS A 56 -8.01 4.82 21.96
CA LYS A 56 -7.89 3.44 22.45
C LYS A 56 -9.24 2.81 22.80
N GLU A 57 -10.13 3.56 23.45
CA GLU A 57 -11.45 3.08 23.85
C GLU A 57 -12.37 2.80 22.65
N ARG A 58 -12.17 3.53 21.54
CA ARG A 58 -13.03 3.45 20.35
C ARG A 58 -12.40 2.72 19.16
N GLY A 59 -11.11 2.39 19.23
CA GLY A 59 -10.38 1.73 18.14
C GLY A 59 -10.25 2.60 16.88
N ILE A 60 -10.32 3.93 17.00
CA ILE A 60 -10.25 4.87 15.87
C ILE A 60 -9.14 5.90 16.09
N THR A 61 -8.45 6.28 15.01
CA THR A 61 -7.53 7.43 15.03
C THR A 61 -8.32 8.73 14.91
N ILE A 62 -8.17 9.62 15.89
CA ILE A 62 -8.85 10.91 15.99
C ILE A 62 -7.89 12.04 15.59
N THR A 63 -6.65 11.99 16.06
CA THR A 63 -5.62 13.00 15.79
C THR A 63 -4.48 12.47 14.92
N SER A 64 -3.92 13.34 14.09
CA SER A 64 -2.78 13.00 13.24
C SER A 64 -1.50 12.86 14.06
N ALA A 65 -0.97 11.64 14.12
CA ALA A 65 0.35 11.35 14.69
C ALA A 65 1.42 11.39 13.59
N ALA A 66 2.57 12.00 13.89
CA ALA A 66 3.72 12.02 12.99
C ALA A 66 4.91 11.27 13.61
N THR A 67 5.50 10.35 12.85
CA THR A 67 6.70 9.60 13.28
C THR A 67 7.73 9.50 12.16
N SER A 68 9.01 9.42 12.52
CA SER A 68 10.10 9.22 11.55
C SER A 68 10.73 7.85 11.75
N VAL A 69 10.85 7.11 10.63
CA VAL A 69 11.54 5.83 10.53
C VAL A 69 12.65 5.89 9.47
N TYR A 70 13.58 4.95 9.52
CA TYR A 70 14.67 4.85 8.55
C TYR A 70 14.60 3.51 7.85
N TRP A 71 14.68 3.52 6.52
CA TRP A 71 14.63 2.31 5.71
C TRP A 71 15.54 2.42 4.50
N LYS A 72 16.48 1.48 4.34
CA LYS A 72 17.42 1.41 3.20
C LYS A 72 18.11 2.76 2.86
N GLY A 73 18.50 3.52 3.88
CA GLY A 73 19.16 4.83 3.73
C GLY A 73 18.22 6.04 3.58
N TYR A 74 16.92 5.81 3.39
CA TYR A 74 15.91 6.85 3.34
C TYR A 74 15.36 7.18 4.73
N ARG A 75 15.02 8.45 4.94
CA ARG A 75 14.21 8.90 6.08
C ARG A 75 12.77 9.02 5.63
N ILE A 76 11.88 8.25 6.26
CA ILE A 76 10.45 8.27 5.97
C ILE A 76 9.74 8.93 7.15
N ASN A 77 9.04 10.02 6.89
CA ASN A 77 8.15 10.68 7.84
C ASN A 77 6.73 10.22 7.53
N ILE A 78 6.14 9.48 8.46
CA ILE A 78 4.79 8.93 8.35
C ILE A 78 3.86 9.87 9.10
N ILE A 79 2.83 10.34 8.41
CA ILE A 79 1.72 11.09 8.99
C ILE A 79 0.50 10.18 8.95
N ASP A 80 0.08 9.73 10.13
CA ASP A 80 -1.12 8.94 10.26
C ASP A 80 -2.34 9.88 10.16
N THR A 81 -3.22 9.67 9.18
CA THR A 81 -4.34 10.58 8.92
C THR A 81 -5.64 9.99 9.46
N PRO A 82 -6.55 10.77 10.08
CA PRO A 82 -7.84 10.24 10.53
C PRO A 82 -8.60 9.57 9.38
N GLY A 83 -9.12 8.37 9.60
CA GLY A 83 -9.83 7.60 8.57
C GLY A 83 -11.33 7.90 8.48
N HIS A 84 -11.84 8.73 9.38
CA HIS A 84 -13.26 9.06 9.47
C HIS A 84 -13.57 10.41 8.81
N VAL A 85 -14.70 10.46 8.11
CA VAL A 85 -15.18 11.64 7.37
C VAL A 85 -15.43 12.86 8.28
N ASP A 86 -15.71 12.65 9.56
CA ASP A 86 -15.97 13.74 10.50
C ASP A 86 -14.71 14.57 10.84
N PHE A 87 -13.51 14.06 10.53
CA PHE A 87 -12.23 14.76 10.78
C PHE A 87 -11.63 15.39 9.51
N THR A 88 -12.48 15.79 8.56
CA THR A 88 -12.09 16.39 7.27
C THR A 88 -11.06 17.52 7.39
N VAL A 89 -11.17 18.43 8.35
CA VAL A 89 -10.24 19.58 8.49
C VAL A 89 -8.82 19.11 8.80
N GLU A 90 -8.67 18.07 9.61
CA GLU A 90 -7.35 17.55 10.00
C GLU A 90 -6.74 16.72 8.87
N VAL A 91 -7.55 15.89 8.21
CA VAL A 91 -7.15 15.17 6.99
C VAL A 91 -6.67 16.16 5.92
N GLU A 92 -7.43 17.21 5.63
CA GLU A 92 -7.05 18.19 4.60
C GLU A 92 -5.76 18.96 4.94
N ARG A 93 -5.49 19.22 6.22
CA ARG A 93 -4.22 19.83 6.65
C ARG A 93 -3.06 18.88 6.46
N SER A 94 -3.23 17.61 6.84
CA SER A 94 -2.21 16.58 6.71
C SER A 94 -1.87 16.30 5.24
N LEU A 95 -2.87 16.28 4.33
CA LEU A 95 -2.62 16.02 2.91
C LEU A 95 -1.72 17.06 2.23
N ARG A 96 -1.77 18.34 2.65
CA ARG A 96 -1.00 19.43 2.01
C ARG A 96 0.50 19.37 2.23
N VAL A 97 0.97 18.56 3.19
CA VAL A 97 2.39 18.45 3.55
C VAL A 97 3.01 17.13 3.09
N LEU A 98 2.25 16.27 2.41
CA LEU A 98 2.72 14.98 1.94
C LEU A 98 3.36 15.09 0.57
N ASP A 99 4.44 14.33 0.39
CA ASP A 99 5.02 14.08 -0.94
C ASP A 99 4.24 12.96 -1.66
N GLY A 100 3.60 12.06 -0.90
CA GLY A 100 2.79 10.97 -1.43
C GLY A 100 1.98 10.25 -0.36
N GLY A 101 1.21 9.24 -0.77
CA GLY A 101 0.30 8.53 0.13
C GLY A 101 0.17 7.05 -0.12
N VAL A 102 -0.19 6.31 0.94
CA VAL A 102 -0.61 4.91 0.87
C VAL A 102 -2.10 4.87 1.17
N VAL A 103 -2.91 4.49 0.18
CA VAL A 103 -4.35 4.29 0.37
C VAL A 103 -4.63 2.83 0.64
N ILE A 104 -5.23 2.53 1.79
CA ILE A 104 -5.53 1.16 2.19
C ILE A 104 -6.98 0.83 1.87
N PHE A 105 -7.17 -0.31 1.23
CA PHE A 105 -8.48 -0.93 1.02
C PHE A 105 -8.51 -2.27 1.74
N SER A 106 -9.68 -2.68 2.22
CA SER A 106 -9.87 -4.03 2.72
C SER A 106 -10.28 -4.94 1.57
N ALA A 107 -9.69 -6.13 1.48
CA ALA A 107 -10.07 -7.13 0.49
C ALA A 107 -11.47 -7.72 0.74
N VAL A 108 -12.01 -7.57 1.96
CA VAL A 108 -13.34 -8.07 2.33
C VAL A 108 -14.42 -7.10 1.83
N GLU A 109 -14.39 -5.85 2.28
CA GLU A 109 -15.40 -4.84 1.93
C GLU A 109 -15.14 -4.21 0.53
N GLY A 110 -13.89 -4.17 0.09
CA GLY A 110 -13.47 -3.55 -1.16
C GLY A 110 -13.52 -2.02 -1.09
N VAL A 111 -14.15 -1.40 -2.10
CA VAL A 111 -14.33 0.07 -2.16
C VAL A 111 -15.70 0.46 -1.59
N GLU A 112 -15.65 1.15 -0.46
CA GLU A 112 -16.82 1.72 0.22
C GLU A 112 -16.98 3.23 -0.04
N SER A 113 -18.16 3.78 0.30
CA SER A 113 -18.48 5.21 0.15
C SER A 113 -17.50 6.14 0.87
N GLN A 114 -16.99 5.69 2.02
CA GLN A 114 -15.98 6.41 2.79
C GLN A 114 -14.61 6.37 2.08
N SER A 115 -14.26 5.23 1.46
CA SER A 115 -13.05 5.09 0.64
C SER A 115 -13.07 6.03 -0.56
N GLU A 116 -14.23 6.21 -1.20
CA GLU A 116 -14.39 7.20 -2.28
C GLU A 116 -14.13 8.63 -1.82
N THR A 117 -14.51 8.95 -0.58
CA THR A 117 -14.31 10.29 0.00
C THR A 117 -12.81 10.55 0.21
N VAL A 118 -12.09 9.60 0.79
CA VAL A 118 -10.63 9.64 0.94
C VAL A 118 -9.95 9.76 -0.43
N TRP A 119 -10.40 8.98 -1.42
CA TRP A 119 -9.87 9.04 -2.79
C TRP A 119 -10.07 10.41 -3.45
N LYS A 120 -11.26 11.01 -3.29
CA LYS A 120 -11.58 12.36 -3.80
C LYS A 120 -10.74 13.44 -3.13
N GLN A 121 -10.46 13.31 -1.82
CA GLN A 121 -9.57 14.23 -1.11
C GLN A 121 -8.14 14.15 -1.63
N ALA A 122 -7.60 12.95 -1.79
CA ALA A 122 -6.26 12.76 -2.38
C ALA A 122 -6.19 13.27 -3.83
N ASN A 123 -7.26 13.12 -4.64
CA ASN A 123 -7.36 13.73 -5.97
C ASN A 123 -7.31 15.26 -5.91
N ARG A 124 -8.08 15.87 -5.01
CA ARG A 124 -8.16 17.35 -4.87
C ARG A 124 -6.80 17.98 -4.59
N TYR A 125 -5.96 17.29 -3.83
CA TYR A 125 -4.62 17.75 -3.46
C TYR A 125 -3.51 17.18 -4.37
N ASN A 126 -3.86 16.48 -5.45
CA ASN A 126 -2.93 15.86 -6.39
C ASN A 126 -1.87 14.98 -5.72
N ILE A 127 -2.26 14.23 -4.69
CA ILE A 127 -1.34 13.38 -3.93
C ILE A 127 -1.03 12.12 -4.76
N PRO A 128 0.25 11.92 -5.16
CA PRO A 128 0.70 10.66 -5.76
C PRO A 128 0.51 9.54 -4.74
N ARG A 129 -0.04 8.41 -5.17
CA ARG A 129 -0.40 7.38 -4.20
C ARG A 129 -0.21 5.97 -4.73
N ILE A 130 0.15 5.09 -3.81
CA ILE A 130 0.10 3.64 -4.00
C ILE A 130 -1.07 3.08 -3.19
N THR A 131 -1.59 1.94 -3.61
CA THR A 131 -2.72 1.29 -2.95
C THR A 131 -2.29 -0.02 -2.30
N PHE A 132 -2.71 -0.22 -1.05
CA PHE A 132 -2.44 -1.44 -0.31
C PHE A 132 -3.76 -2.16 -0.01
N ILE A 133 -3.95 -3.35 -0.58
CA ILE A 133 -5.14 -4.18 -0.32
C ILE A 133 -4.82 -5.09 0.87
N ASN A 134 -5.43 -4.78 2.01
CA ASN A 134 -5.24 -5.45 3.29
C ASN A 134 -6.28 -6.54 3.52
N LYS A 135 -6.14 -7.33 4.60
CA LYS A 135 -7.08 -8.38 5.03
C LYS A 135 -7.31 -9.49 4.00
N LEU A 136 -6.28 -9.83 3.21
CA LEU A 136 -6.33 -10.93 2.24
C LEU A 136 -6.43 -12.32 2.90
N ASP A 137 -6.16 -12.39 4.20
CA ASP A 137 -6.27 -13.57 5.07
C ASP A 137 -7.70 -13.83 5.57
N ARG A 138 -8.61 -12.85 5.43
CA ARG A 138 -9.97 -12.93 5.99
C ARG A 138 -10.93 -13.64 5.05
N MET A 139 -11.94 -14.30 5.64
CA MET A 139 -13.03 -14.94 4.90
C MET A 139 -13.80 -13.91 4.07
N GLY A 140 -14.11 -14.26 2.82
CA GLY A 140 -14.79 -13.37 1.86
C GLY A 140 -13.86 -12.34 1.20
N SER A 141 -12.55 -12.40 1.48
CA SER A 141 -11.56 -11.53 0.84
C SER A 141 -11.43 -11.81 -0.65
N SER A 142 -11.33 -10.76 -1.45
CA SER A 142 -11.09 -10.86 -2.89
C SER A 142 -10.30 -9.67 -3.41
N PHE A 143 -9.05 -9.94 -3.79
CA PHE A 143 -8.19 -8.96 -4.45
C PHE A 143 -8.79 -8.48 -5.78
N TYR A 144 -9.26 -9.41 -6.61
CA TYR A 144 -9.78 -9.11 -7.95
C TYR A 144 -11.07 -8.30 -7.91
N ARG A 145 -11.99 -8.63 -6.99
CA ARG A 145 -13.19 -7.82 -6.77
C ARG A 145 -12.83 -6.41 -6.34
N THR A 146 -11.86 -6.27 -5.42
CA THR A 146 -11.41 -4.95 -4.97
C THR A 146 -10.81 -4.14 -6.11
N LEU A 147 -10.00 -4.78 -6.98
CA LEU A 147 -9.43 -4.17 -8.18
C LEU A 147 -10.52 -3.66 -9.14
N GLU A 148 -11.54 -4.47 -9.42
CA GLU A 148 -12.68 -4.09 -10.27
C GLU A 148 -13.44 -2.91 -9.67
N MET A 149 -13.75 -2.96 -8.37
CA MET A 149 -14.42 -1.86 -7.67
C MET A 149 -13.61 -0.56 -7.71
N MET A 150 -12.28 -0.62 -7.66
CA MET A 150 -11.44 0.57 -7.81
C MET A 150 -11.57 1.17 -9.22
N LYS A 151 -11.61 0.34 -10.26
CA LYS A 151 -11.82 0.82 -11.63
C LYS A 151 -13.22 1.43 -11.79
N GLU A 152 -14.26 0.76 -11.30
CA GLU A 152 -15.64 1.18 -11.51
C GLU A 152 -16.07 2.36 -10.64
N LYS A 153 -15.77 2.33 -9.33
CA LYS A 153 -16.25 3.34 -8.38
C LYS A 153 -15.33 4.55 -8.27
N LEU A 154 -14.02 4.34 -8.40
CA LEU A 154 -13.03 5.42 -8.26
C LEU A 154 -12.59 6.00 -9.60
N ASN A 155 -12.96 5.36 -10.71
CA ASN A 155 -12.44 5.65 -12.05
C ASN A 155 -10.90 5.70 -12.06
N ALA A 156 -10.28 4.78 -11.30
CA ALA A 156 -8.82 4.75 -11.11
C ALA A 156 -8.14 4.03 -12.29
N ASN A 157 -7.08 4.62 -12.83
CA ASN A 157 -6.16 3.92 -13.73
C ASN A 157 -5.21 3.05 -12.90
N VAL A 158 -5.62 1.82 -12.61
CA VAL A 158 -4.87 0.93 -11.71
C VAL A 158 -3.78 0.17 -12.47
N VAL A 159 -2.56 0.21 -11.97
CA VAL A 159 -1.44 -0.64 -12.41
C VAL A 159 -1.12 -1.65 -11.30
N VAL A 160 -1.19 -2.95 -11.61
CA VAL A 160 -0.98 -4.01 -10.61
C VAL A 160 0.50 -4.34 -10.51
N VAL A 161 1.13 -3.96 -9.40
CA VAL A 161 2.56 -4.26 -9.11
C VAL A 161 2.71 -5.64 -8.46
N ASN A 162 1.80 -6.01 -7.57
CA ASN A 162 1.76 -7.31 -6.91
C ASN A 162 0.33 -7.87 -6.87
N PHE A 163 0.20 -9.20 -6.93
CA PHE A 163 -1.07 -9.88 -6.72
C PHE A 163 -0.89 -11.12 -5.81
N PRO A 164 -1.92 -11.56 -5.06
CA PRO A 164 -1.75 -12.57 -4.02
C PRO A 164 -1.60 -14.00 -4.57
N ILE A 165 -0.84 -14.81 -3.83
CA ILE A 165 -0.78 -16.27 -3.93
C ILE A 165 -1.68 -16.84 -2.82
N GLY A 166 -2.73 -17.56 -3.23
CA GLY A 166 -3.80 -18.01 -2.34
C GLY A 166 -4.76 -16.90 -1.91
N CYS A 167 -5.79 -17.30 -1.16
CA CYS A 167 -6.77 -16.40 -0.56
C CYS A 167 -7.19 -16.91 0.82
N GLU A 168 -7.70 -16.01 1.66
CA GLU A 168 -8.16 -16.35 3.01
C GLU A 168 -7.09 -17.12 3.80
N SER A 169 -7.42 -18.25 4.40
CA SER A 169 -6.49 -19.11 5.14
C SER A 169 -5.38 -19.72 4.28
N SER A 170 -5.51 -19.72 2.95
CA SER A 170 -4.47 -20.19 2.02
C SER A 170 -3.54 -19.08 1.53
N PHE A 171 -3.80 -17.81 1.90
CA PHE A 171 -2.94 -16.71 1.55
C PHE A 171 -1.54 -16.92 2.15
N SER A 172 -0.54 -16.99 1.28
CA SER A 172 0.82 -17.39 1.67
C SER A 172 1.92 -16.52 1.05
N GLY A 173 1.57 -15.65 0.11
CA GLY A 173 2.55 -14.96 -0.71
C GLY A 173 1.96 -13.94 -1.67
N VAL A 174 2.84 -13.32 -2.44
CA VAL A 174 2.48 -12.46 -3.57
C VAL A 174 3.35 -12.80 -4.78
N VAL A 175 2.81 -12.61 -5.97
CA VAL A 175 3.59 -12.54 -7.21
C VAL A 175 3.96 -11.09 -7.47
N ASP A 176 5.22 -10.85 -7.78
CA ASP A 176 5.77 -9.59 -8.25
C ASP A 176 5.75 -9.54 -9.77
N VAL A 177 4.95 -8.62 -10.30
CA VAL A 177 4.75 -8.44 -11.74
C VAL A 177 5.97 -7.78 -12.39
N ILE A 178 6.73 -6.97 -11.64
CA ILE A 178 7.90 -6.25 -12.12
C ILE A 178 9.07 -7.21 -12.28
N GLU A 179 9.42 -7.94 -11.22
CA GLU A 179 10.55 -8.87 -11.21
C GLU A 179 10.24 -10.24 -11.84
N GLY A 180 8.96 -10.60 -11.98
CA GLY A 180 8.56 -11.90 -12.50
C GLY A 180 8.85 -13.06 -11.54
N LYS A 181 8.68 -12.84 -10.23
CA LYS A 181 8.95 -13.82 -9.17
C LYS A 181 7.79 -13.90 -8.18
N GLY A 182 7.63 -15.04 -7.54
CA GLY A 182 6.78 -15.18 -6.36
C GLY A 182 7.59 -14.93 -5.08
N TYR A 183 6.92 -14.41 -4.05
CA TYR A 183 7.44 -14.25 -2.71
C TYR A 183 6.47 -14.92 -1.74
N ILE A 184 6.96 -15.88 -0.96
CA ILE A 184 6.16 -16.56 0.08
C ILE A 184 6.71 -16.23 1.46
N TRP A 185 5.81 -16.09 2.43
CA TRP A 185 6.19 -15.91 3.84
C TRP A 185 6.20 -17.27 4.54
N GLU A 186 7.33 -17.59 5.20
CA GLU A 186 7.50 -18.84 5.95
C GLU A 186 7.41 -18.54 7.47
N GLY A 187 6.41 -19.13 8.15
CA GLY A 187 6.41 -19.33 9.60
C GLY A 187 6.29 -18.09 10.52
N GLU A 188 6.69 -18.31 11.79
CA GLU A 188 6.41 -17.50 12.99
C GLU A 188 7.12 -16.12 13.07
N THR A 189 7.84 -15.69 12.02
CA THR A 189 8.62 -14.43 12.05
C THR A 189 7.77 -13.17 11.88
N LEU A 190 6.47 -13.28 12.13
CA LEU A 190 5.51 -12.18 12.03
C LEU A 190 5.50 -11.49 10.66
N GLY A 191 5.99 -12.16 9.60
CA GLY A 191 6.11 -11.63 8.24
C GLY A 191 7.44 -10.93 7.91
N ALA A 192 8.43 -10.98 8.81
CA ALA A 192 9.72 -10.29 8.62
C ALA A 192 10.64 -10.96 7.57
N THR A 193 10.44 -12.25 7.30
CA THR A 193 11.24 -13.01 6.33
C THR A 193 10.35 -13.61 5.26
N PHE A 194 10.76 -13.47 4.01
CA PHE A 194 10.11 -14.07 2.85
C PHE A 194 11.15 -14.76 1.98
N LYS A 195 10.69 -15.70 1.16
CA LYS A 195 11.53 -16.47 0.26
C LYS A 195 11.09 -16.24 -1.19
N PRO A 196 12.03 -15.89 -2.10
CA PRO A 196 11.72 -15.84 -3.51
C PRO A 196 11.52 -17.26 -4.05
N ILE A 197 10.48 -17.42 -4.87
CA ILE A 197 10.15 -18.65 -5.59
C ILE A 197 9.87 -18.31 -7.06
N PRO A 198 10.01 -19.27 -7.98
CA PRO A 198 9.43 -19.14 -9.31
C PRO A 198 7.91 -18.92 -9.23
N ILE A 199 7.33 -18.21 -10.20
CA ILE A 199 5.88 -18.04 -10.27
C ILE A 199 5.22 -19.43 -10.40
N PRO A 200 4.32 -19.82 -9.46
CA PRO A 200 3.63 -21.11 -9.55
C PRO A 200 2.79 -21.19 -10.84
N ASP A 201 2.68 -22.38 -11.42
CA ASP A 201 2.07 -22.57 -12.75
C ASP A 201 0.64 -22.02 -12.84
N GLU A 202 -0.14 -22.14 -11.76
CA GLU A 202 -1.51 -21.62 -11.68
C GLU A 202 -1.62 -20.09 -11.78
N TYR A 203 -0.54 -19.35 -11.51
CA TYR A 203 -0.51 -17.88 -11.56
C TYR A 203 0.18 -17.33 -12.80
N LYS A 204 0.80 -18.18 -13.66
CA LYS A 204 1.55 -17.71 -14.83
C LYS A 204 0.69 -16.95 -15.82
N GLU A 205 -0.48 -17.49 -16.17
CA GLU A 205 -1.40 -16.84 -17.11
C GLU A 205 -1.79 -15.44 -16.60
N ARG A 206 -2.13 -15.34 -15.32
CA ARG A 206 -2.50 -14.09 -14.68
C ARG A 206 -1.33 -13.11 -14.56
N TYR A 207 -0.13 -13.61 -14.28
CA TYR A 207 1.08 -12.80 -14.33
C TYR A 207 1.27 -12.16 -15.71
N HIS A 208 1.13 -12.93 -16.79
CA HIS A 208 1.26 -12.41 -18.14
C HIS A 208 0.19 -11.35 -18.43
N GLN A 209 -1.07 -11.59 -18.04
CA GLN A 209 -2.15 -10.60 -18.19
C GLN A 209 -1.84 -9.28 -17.47
N PHE A 210 -1.39 -9.33 -16.21
CA PHE A 210 -1.06 -8.12 -15.46
C PHE A 210 0.21 -7.43 -15.97
N ARG A 211 1.19 -8.20 -16.45
CA ARG A 211 2.41 -7.65 -17.01
C ARG A 211 2.14 -6.92 -18.32
N GLU A 212 1.32 -7.51 -19.19
CA GLU A 212 0.88 -6.87 -20.44
C GLU A 212 0.09 -5.58 -20.15
N ASP A 213 -0.92 -5.63 -19.28
CA ASP A 213 -1.69 -4.43 -18.88
C ASP A 213 -0.82 -3.34 -18.21
N MET A 214 0.21 -3.72 -17.46
CA MET A 214 1.19 -2.77 -16.91
C MET A 214 1.99 -2.09 -18.03
N ILE A 215 2.57 -2.87 -18.95
CA ILE A 215 3.38 -2.35 -20.05
C ILE A 215 2.55 -1.44 -20.96
N ASP A 216 1.32 -1.87 -21.31
CA ASP A 216 0.37 -1.07 -22.09
C ASP A 216 0.13 0.30 -21.45
N LYS A 217 -0.01 0.37 -20.13
CA LYS A 217 -0.26 1.63 -19.43
C LYS A 217 1.00 2.49 -19.32
N LEU A 218 2.15 1.89 -19.03
CA LEU A 218 3.40 2.62 -18.81
C LEU A 218 4.00 3.14 -20.13
N SER A 219 3.82 2.40 -21.23
CA SER A 219 4.27 2.83 -22.57
C SER A 219 3.63 4.13 -23.05
N LEU A 220 2.47 4.51 -22.49
CA LEU A 220 1.84 5.82 -22.76
C LEU A 220 2.63 7.00 -22.18
N TYR A 221 3.56 6.75 -21.24
CA TYR A 221 4.29 7.78 -20.51
C TYR A 221 5.83 7.68 -20.63
N ASP A 222 6.37 6.56 -21.13
CA ASP A 222 7.80 6.37 -21.40
C ASP A 222 8.03 5.86 -22.84
N GLU A 223 8.67 6.68 -23.67
CA GLU A 223 8.95 6.36 -25.08
C GLU A 223 9.83 5.12 -25.24
N ARG A 224 10.78 4.88 -24.32
CA ARG A 224 11.68 3.73 -24.37
C ARG A 224 10.90 2.43 -24.15
N LEU A 225 9.93 2.45 -23.23
CA LEU A 225 9.03 1.32 -23.00
C LEU A 225 8.16 1.05 -24.22
N MET A 226 7.65 2.10 -24.86
CA MET A 226 6.82 1.97 -26.07
C MET A 226 7.60 1.33 -27.22
N GLU A 227 8.84 1.76 -27.47
CA GLU A 227 9.71 1.20 -28.51
C GLU A 227 9.96 -0.30 -28.28
N LEU A 228 10.45 -0.67 -27.10
CA LEU A 228 10.72 -2.08 -26.75
C LEU A 228 9.48 -2.95 -26.87
N TYR A 229 8.31 -2.43 -26.45
CA TYR A 229 7.06 -3.17 -26.51
C TYR A 229 6.60 -3.42 -27.95
N LEU A 230 6.69 -2.42 -28.83
CA LEU A 230 6.32 -2.56 -30.25
C LEU A 230 7.27 -3.50 -31.01
N GLU A 231 8.54 -3.54 -30.61
CA GLU A 231 9.55 -4.43 -31.20
C GLU A 231 9.46 -5.87 -30.65
N GLY A 232 8.66 -6.10 -29.61
CA GLY A 232 8.52 -7.39 -28.95
C GLY A 232 9.76 -7.80 -28.15
N GLU A 233 10.56 -6.83 -27.74
CA GLU A 233 11.77 -7.05 -26.96
C GLU A 233 11.46 -7.23 -25.46
N GLU A 234 12.40 -7.84 -24.74
CA GLU A 234 12.27 -8.04 -23.30
C GLU A 234 12.45 -6.73 -22.53
N ILE A 235 11.44 -6.35 -21.75
CA ILE A 235 11.47 -5.12 -20.95
C ILE A 235 12.12 -5.39 -19.58
N PRO A 236 13.22 -4.70 -19.23
CA PRO A 236 13.91 -4.91 -17.97
C PRO A 236 13.11 -4.38 -16.77
N PRO A 237 13.15 -5.06 -15.60
CA PRO A 237 12.47 -4.62 -14.38
C PRO A 237 12.78 -3.19 -13.94
N GLU A 238 14.02 -2.74 -14.13
CA GLU A 238 14.47 -1.40 -13.74
C GLU A 238 13.75 -0.32 -14.54
N LEU A 239 13.50 -0.56 -15.83
CA LEU A 239 12.79 0.38 -16.69
C LEU A 239 11.30 0.48 -16.32
N LEU A 240 10.69 -0.63 -15.92
CA LEU A 240 9.32 -0.63 -15.37
C LEU A 240 9.24 0.18 -14.07
N LEU A 241 10.25 0.05 -13.20
CA LEU A 241 10.31 0.81 -11.94
C LEU A 241 10.53 2.31 -12.16
N GLU A 242 11.30 2.71 -13.18
CA GLU A 242 11.50 4.12 -13.53
C GLU A 242 10.23 4.78 -14.07
N ALA A 243 9.39 4.03 -14.77
CA ALA A 243 8.18 4.56 -15.40
C ALA A 243 6.97 4.65 -14.45
N LEU A 244 7.03 3.97 -13.29
CA LEU A 244 6.00 3.99 -12.24
C LEU A 244 6.09 5.25 -11.37
#